data_AF-A0A967H343-F1
#
_entry.id   AF-A0A967H343-F1
#
_cell.length_a   1.000
_cell.length_b   1.000
_cell.length_c   1.000
_cell.angle_alpha   90.00
_cell.angle_beta   90.00
_cell.angle_gamma   90.00
#
_symmetry.space_group_name_H-M   'P 1'
#
loop_
_entity.id
_entity.type
_entity.pdbx_description
1 polymer ?
#
loop_
_entity_poly.entity_id
_entity_poly.type
_entity_poly.pdbx_seq_one_letter_code
_entity_poly.pdbx_strand_id
1 'polypeptide(L)'
;FVLTVSNGVISLIRRHVPNSIRLIVQITIIASLVIVVDQLLQAYMFAMSKRLSVFVGLIVTNCIVLGRAEGFAMKNPVGRSVLDGLGNGLGYSLILVIIGSLRE
;
A
#
# COMPACT_ATOMS: atom_id res chain seq x y z
N PHE A 1 -6.43 -0.12 -1.43
CA PHE A 1 -6.30 1.31 -1.07
C PHE A 1 -4.84 1.74 -0.93
N VAL A 2 -4.11 1.24 0.08
CA VAL A 2 -2.70 1.62 0.34
C VAL A 2 -1.81 1.44 -0.90
N LEU A 3 -1.88 0.28 -1.57
CA LEU A 3 -1.15 -0.01 -2.81
C LEU A 3 -1.39 1.02 -3.92
N THR A 4 -2.65 1.33 -4.17
CA THR A 4 -3.08 2.21 -5.26
C THR A 4 -2.62 3.64 -5.04
N VAL A 5 -2.83 4.16 -3.84
CA VAL A 5 -2.50 5.54 -3.49
C VAL A 5 -0.98 5.70 -3.35
N SER A 6 -0.29 4.76 -2.71
CA SER A 6 1.16 4.81 -2.57
C SER A 6 1.87 4.74 -3.93
N ASN A 7 1.43 3.87 -4.85
CA ASN A 7 2.00 3.81 -6.20
C ASN A 7 1.76 5.10 -6.99
N GLY A 8 0.59 5.73 -6.85
CA GLY A 8 0.30 7.02 -7.48
C GLY A 8 1.21 8.13 -6.95
N VAL A 9 1.36 8.24 -5.63
CA VAL A 9 2.18 9.25 -4.96
C VAL A 9 3.67 9.06 -5.26
N ILE A 10 4.17 7.83 -5.22
CA ILE A 10 5.58 7.51 -5.53
C ILE A 10 5.89 7.82 -7.00
N SER A 11 4.97 7.52 -7.93
CA SER A 11 5.12 7.85 -9.34
C SER A 11 5.18 9.37 -9.59
N LEU A 12 4.44 10.16 -8.81
CA LEU A 12 4.45 11.64 -8.90
C LEU A 12 5.79 12.21 -8.40
N ILE A 13 6.30 11.68 -7.29
CA ILE A 13 7.50 12.18 -6.60
C ILE A 13 8.81 11.62 -7.22
N ARG A 14 8.72 10.62 -8.11
CA ARG A 14 9.87 9.87 -8.67
C ARG A 14 11.02 10.73 -9.21
N ARG A 15 10.75 11.93 -9.74
CA ARG A 15 11.77 12.82 -10.33
C ARG A 15 12.66 13.50 -9.28
N HIS A 16 12.20 13.57 -8.03
CA HIS A 16 12.92 14.20 -6.91
C HIS A 16 13.64 13.19 -6.01
N VAL A 17 13.51 11.88 -6.26
CA VAL A 17 14.08 10.84 -5.41
C VAL A 17 15.43 10.37 -5.94
N PRO A 18 16.56 10.67 -5.26
CA PRO A 18 17.87 10.14 -5.65
C PRO A 18 17.96 8.63 -5.38
N ASN A 19 18.66 7.89 -6.25
CA ASN A 19 18.73 6.43 -6.20
C ASN A 19 19.25 5.87 -4.87
N SER A 20 20.18 6.58 -4.22
CA SER A 20 20.86 6.10 -3.02
C SER A 20 19.95 5.94 -1.79
N ILE A 21 18.80 6.60 -1.75
CA ILE A 21 17.86 6.58 -0.60
C ILE A 21 16.43 6.18 -0.99
N ARG A 22 16.26 5.61 -2.17
CA ARG A 22 14.94 5.33 -2.76
C ARG A 22 14.04 4.46 -1.86
N LEU A 23 14.58 3.37 -1.33
CA LEU A 23 13.83 2.43 -0.48
C LEU A 23 13.31 3.12 0.79
N ILE A 24 14.15 3.95 1.42
CA ILE A 24 13.80 4.68 2.64
C ILE A 24 12.62 5.61 2.35
N VAL A 25 12.70 6.41 1.28
CA VAL A 25 11.65 7.35 0.89
C VAL A 25 10.32 6.63 0.60
N GLN A 26 10.35 5.51 -0.11
CA GLN A 26 9.14 4.74 -0.42
C GLN A 26 8.48 4.19 0.83
N ILE A 27 9.26 3.60 1.74
CA ILE A 27 8.74 3.06 3.01
C ILE A 27 8.15 4.18 3.88
N THR A 28 8.76 5.37 3.93
CA THR A 28 8.21 6.51 4.67
C THR A 28 6.87 6.99 4.09
N ILE A 29 6.74 7.03 2.76
CA ILE A 29 5.47 7.38 2.09
C ILE A 29 4.39 6.34 2.40
N ILE A 30 4.73 5.05 2.34
CA ILE A 30 3.79 3.97 2.67
C ILE A 30 3.37 4.08 4.14
N ALA A 31 4.34 4.17 5.06
CA ALA A 31 4.10 4.21 6.50
C ALA A 31 3.20 5.39 6.89
N SER A 32 3.50 6.59 6.40
CA SER A 32 2.67 7.77 6.66
C SER A 32 1.23 7.58 6.17
N LEU A 33 1.03 6.99 4.98
CA LEU A 33 -0.30 6.73 4.44
C LEU A 33 -1.08 5.70 5.28
N VAL A 34 -0.43 4.63 5.74
CA VAL A 34 -1.07 3.61 6.57
C VAL A 34 -1.44 4.17 7.94
N ILE A 35 -0.59 5.02 8.54
CA ILE A 35 -0.89 5.68 9.82
C ILE A 35 -2.12 6.59 9.69
N VAL A 36 -2.24 7.35 8.60
CA VAL A 36 -3.43 8.19 8.37
C VAL A 36 -4.71 7.33 8.29
N VAL A 37 -4.64 6.18 7.64
CA VAL A 37 -5.78 5.24 7.56
C VAL A 37 -6.10 4.63 8.92
N ASP A 38 -5.10 4.28 9.72
CA ASP A 38 -5.28 3.76 11.08
C ASP A 38 -5.99 4.79 11.98
N GLN A 39 -5.56 6.05 11.93
CA GLN A 39 -6.16 7.14 12.67
C GLN A 39 -7.61 7.42 12.22
N LEU A 40 -7.90 7.34 10.92
CA LEU A 40 -9.27 7.42 10.40
C LEU A 40 -10.14 6.28 10.92
N LEU A 41 -9.62 5.04 10.94
CA LEU A 41 -10.36 3.90 11.46
C LEU A 41 -10.65 4.01 12.96
N GLN A 42 -9.70 4.54 13.74
CA GLN A 42 -9.89 4.77 15.17
C GLN A 42 -11.01 5.77 15.45
N ALA A 43 -11.19 6.76 14.58
CA ALA A 43 -12.23 7.78 14.70
C ALA A 43 -13.64 7.26 14.34
N TYR A 44 -13.77 6.37 13.35
CA TYR A 44 -15.07 5.85 12.91
C TYR A 44 -15.47 4.53 13.60
N MET A 45 -14.53 3.65 13.94
CA MET A 45 -14.79 2.27 14.40
C MET A 45 -13.77 1.80 15.45
N PHE A 46 -13.87 2.33 16.68
CA PHE A 46 -12.93 2.06 17.77
C PHE A 46 -12.71 0.56 18.10
N ALA A 47 -13.77 -0.25 18.05
CA ALA A 47 -13.68 -1.69 18.32
C ALA A 47 -12.86 -2.45 17.25
N MET A 48 -12.94 -2.05 15.98
CA MET A 48 -12.18 -2.65 14.88
C MET A 48 -10.73 -2.18 14.86
N SER A 49 -10.49 -0.90 15.17
CA SER A 49 -9.13 -0.33 15.25
C SER A 49 -8.23 -1.07 16.24
N LYS A 50 -8.77 -1.51 17.39
CA LYS A 50 -7.99 -2.25 18.41
C LYS A 50 -7.44 -3.60 17.91
N ARG A 51 -8.16 -4.28 17.01
CA ARG A 51 -7.69 -5.51 16.35
C ARG A 51 -6.75 -5.19 15.19
N LEU A 52 -7.04 -4.13 14.44
CA LEU A 52 -6.31 -3.77 13.22
C LEU A 52 -4.94 -3.12 13.48
N SER A 53 -4.73 -2.52 14.65
CA SER A 53 -3.48 -1.83 15.01
C SER A 53 -2.22 -2.71 14.87
N VAL A 54 -2.31 -4.02 15.14
CA VAL A 54 -1.19 -4.96 14.89
C VAL A 54 -0.98 -5.21 13.40
N PHE A 55 -2.07 -5.25 12.62
CA PHE A 55 -2.02 -5.45 11.18
C PHE A 55 -1.49 -4.23 10.42
N VAL A 56 -1.58 -3.03 10.98
CA VAL A 56 -0.96 -1.81 10.42
C VAL A 56 0.54 -2.02 10.17
N GLY A 57 1.27 -2.57 11.15
CA GLY A 57 2.71 -2.86 10.99
C GLY A 57 3.01 -3.91 9.90
N LEU A 58 2.15 -4.92 9.77
CA LEU A 58 2.24 -5.95 8.73
C LEU A 58 1.90 -5.42 7.33
N ILE A 59 1.03 -4.40 7.24
CA ILE A 59 0.69 -3.73 5.98
C ILE A 59 1.86 -2.87 5.50
N VAL A 60 2.52 -2.13 6.40
CA VAL A 60 3.67 -1.28 6.06
C VAL A 60 4.85 -2.11 5.55
N THR A 61 5.13 -3.24 6.19
CA THR A 61 6.23 -4.14 5.83
C THR A 61 5.87 -5.13 4.73
N ASN A 62 4.70 -5.00 4.10
CA ASN A 62 4.26 -5.95 3.10
C ASN A 62 5.06 -5.85 1.80
N CYS A 63 5.64 -6.98 1.38
CA CYS A 63 6.45 -7.09 0.18
C CYS A 63 5.73 -6.68 -1.11
N ILE A 64 4.40 -6.85 -1.18
CA ILE A 64 3.63 -6.46 -2.37
C ILE A 64 3.62 -4.93 -2.55
N VAL A 65 3.58 -4.17 -1.46
CA VAL A 65 3.51 -2.71 -1.50
C VAL A 65 4.85 -2.14 -1.95
N LEU A 66 5.93 -2.59 -1.33
CA LEU A 66 7.29 -2.18 -1.68
C LEU A 66 7.65 -2.65 -3.10
N GLY A 67 7.39 -3.92 -3.43
CA GLY A 67 7.76 -4.50 -4.72
C GLY A 67 7.10 -3.84 -5.91
N ARG A 68 5.81 -3.44 -5.80
CA ARG A 68 5.13 -2.69 -6.88
C ARG A 68 5.57 -1.23 -6.94
N ALA A 69 5.81 -0.60 -5.80
CA ALA A 69 6.32 0.77 -5.75
C ALA A 69 7.70 0.89 -6.44
N GLU A 70 8.62 -0.02 -6.12
CA GLU A 70 9.96 -0.01 -6.69
C GLU A 70 9.98 -0.47 -8.16
N GLY A 71 9.34 -1.60 -8.45
CA GLY A 71 9.38 -2.23 -9.77
C GLY A 71 8.59 -1.49 -10.83
N PHE A 72 7.44 -0.89 -10.46
CA PHE A 72 6.48 -0.34 -11.42
C PHE A 72 6.22 1.16 -11.24
N ALA A 73 6.02 1.66 -10.02
CA ALA A 73 5.68 3.07 -9.80
C ALA A 73 6.83 4.04 -10.14
N MET A 74 8.08 3.65 -9.90
CA MET A 74 9.25 4.46 -10.24
C MET A 74 9.52 4.58 -11.74
N LYS A 75 9.02 3.65 -12.56
CA LYS A 75 9.30 3.58 -13.99
C LYS A 75 8.14 4.07 -14.87
N ASN A 76 6.91 4.05 -14.34
CA ASN A 76 5.69 4.33 -15.10
C ASN A 76 5.01 5.64 -14.64
N PRO A 77 4.25 6.31 -15.53
CA PRO A 77 3.48 7.50 -15.18
C PRO A 77 2.31 7.18 -14.23
N VAL A 78 1.88 8.20 -13.48
CA VAL A 78 0.92 8.08 -12.36
C VAL A 78 -0.34 7.30 -12.75
N GLY A 79 -0.94 7.58 -13.91
CA GLY A 79 -2.16 6.90 -14.35
C GLY A 79 -1.98 5.38 -14.54
N ARG A 80 -0.84 4.92 -15.08
CA ARG A 80 -0.55 3.49 -15.21
C ARG A 80 -0.19 2.86 -13.86
N SER A 81 0.51 3.58 -12.99
CA SER A 81 0.89 3.10 -11.66
C SER A 81 -0.31 2.94 -10.72
N VAL A 82 -1.31 3.82 -10.84
CA VAL A 82 -2.59 3.70 -10.13
C VAL A 82 -3.36 2.48 -10.63
N LEU A 83 -3.46 2.28 -11.96
CA LEU A 83 -4.14 1.12 -12.52
C LEU A 83 -3.47 -0.21 -12.10
N ASP A 84 -2.14 -0.25 -12.04
CA ASP A 84 -1.37 -1.39 -11.54
C ASP A 84 -1.64 -1.67 -10.05
N GLY A 85 -1.64 -0.62 -9.22
CA GLY A 85 -1.92 -0.75 -7.79
C GLY A 85 -3.36 -1.19 -7.53
N LEU A 86 -4.32 -0.78 -8.37
CA LEU A 86 -5.71 -1.21 -8.28
C LEU A 86 -5.87 -2.68 -8.70
N GLY A 87 -5.29 -3.06 -9.85
CA GLY A 87 -5.35 -4.43 -10.37
C GLY A 87 -4.72 -5.45 -9.42
N ASN A 88 -3.50 -5.18 -8.93
CA ASN A 88 -2.84 -6.09 -7.99
C ASN A 88 -3.52 -6.11 -6.62
N GLY A 89 -4.07 -4.97 -6.17
CA GLY A 89 -4.84 -4.92 -4.93
C GLY A 89 -6.11 -5.78 -5.01
N LEU A 90 -6.89 -5.64 -6.08
CA LEU A 90 -8.10 -6.43 -6.31
C LEU A 90 -7.79 -7.90 -6.52
N GLY A 91 -6.74 -8.24 -7.27
CA GLY A 91 -6.31 -9.63 -7.47
C GLY A 91 -5.92 -10.31 -6.15
N TYR A 92 -5.17 -9.60 -5.30
CA TYR A 92 -4.82 -10.11 -3.96
C TYR A 92 -6.06 -10.32 -3.09
N SER A 93 -6.98 -9.35 -3.07
CA SER A 93 -8.25 -9.49 -2.33
C SER A 93 -9.10 -10.65 -2.85
N LEU A 94 -9.20 -10.83 -4.17
CA LEU A 94 -9.98 -11.90 -4.78
C LEU A 94 -9.45 -13.28 -4.39
N ILE A 95 -8.12 -13.47 -4.45
CA ILE A 95 -7.47 -14.73 -4.04
C ILE A 95 -7.74 -15.02 -2.55
N LEU A 96 -7.64 -14.00 -1.69
CA LEU A 96 -7.94 -14.17 -0.26
C LEU A 96 -9.40 -14.54 -0.01
N VAL A 97 -10.34 -13.95 -0.75
CA VAL A 97 -11.77 -14.29 -0.64
C VAL A 97 -12.02 -15.73 -1.08
N ILE A 98 -11.44 -16.15 -2.21
CA ILE A 98 -11.59 -17.54 -2.72
C ILE A 98 -11.01 -18.55 -1.73
N ILE A 99 -9.78 -18.32 -1.23
CA ILE A 99 -9.16 -19.24 -0.27
C ILE A 99 -9.93 -19.24 1.06
N GLY A 100 -10.42 -18.08 1.51
CA GLY A 100 -11.24 -17.97 2.72
C GLY A 100 -12.54 -18.77 2.60
N SER A 101 -13.24 -18.64 1.47
CA SER A 101 -14.51 -19.35 1.21
C SER A 101 -14.35 -20.84 0.92
N LEU A 102 -13.17 -21.30 0.50
CA LEU A 102 -12.85 -22.73 0.41
C LEU A 102 -12.43 -23.34 1.76
N ARG A 103 -11.95 -22.50 2.69
CA ARG A 103 -11.47 -22.93 4.01
C ARG A 103 -12.59 -22.96 5.05
N GLU A 104 -13.58 -22.09 4.91
CA GLU A 104 -14.79 -22.02 5.72
C GLU A 104 -15.81 -23.11 5.31
#